data_AF-A0A316R546-F1
#
_entry.id   AF-A0A316R546-F1
#
_cell.length_a   1.000
_cell.length_b   1.000
_cell.length_c   1.000
_cell.angle_alpha   90.00
_cell.angle_beta   90.00
_cell.angle_gamma   90.00
#
_symmetry.space_group_name_H-M   'P 1'
#
loop_
_entity.id
_entity.type
_entity.pdbx_description
1 polymer ?
#
loop_
_entity_poly.entity_id
_entity_poly.type
_entity_poly.pdbx_seq_one_letter_code
_entity_poly.pdbx_strand_id
1 'polypeptide(L)'
;MKKSILVLGLGRFGATLATSLCQLGQEVTAVDANAARVDVVKNLVTHALQANVSDERAISQLGVRNYDCVAVCIGEDIRASVLAVVMCKE
;
A
#
# COMPACT_ATOMS: atom_id res chain seq x y z
N MET A 1 17.84 -4.14 10.14
CA MET A 1 17.81 -4.38 8.69
C MET A 1 16.59 -3.66 8.14
N LYS A 2 16.75 -2.85 7.09
CA LYS A 2 15.64 -2.09 6.49
C LYS A 2 14.78 -3.04 5.67
N LYS A 3 13.46 -3.05 5.87
CA LYS A 3 12.52 -3.82 5.06
C LYS A 3 11.75 -2.92 4.11
N SER A 4 11.42 -3.46 2.95
CA SER A 4 10.53 -2.84 1.97
C SER A 4 9.09 -3.28 2.24
N ILE A 5 8.21 -2.33 2.50
CA ILE A 5 6.83 -2.56 2.91
C ILE A 5 5.88 -1.84 1.96
N LEU A 6 4.93 -2.60 1.41
CA LEU A 6 3.83 -2.06 0.61
C LEU A 6 2.57 -1.93 1.47
N VAL A 7 1.98 -0.74 1.51
CA VAL A 7 0.71 -0.49 2.20
C VAL A 7 -0.37 -0.18 1.17
N LEU A 8 -1.34 -1.08 1.05
CA LEU A 8 -2.47 -0.94 0.13
C LEU A 8 -3.69 -0.40 0.88
N GLY A 9 -4.14 0.80 0.54
CA GLY A 9 -5.20 1.52 1.19
C GLY A 9 -4.66 2.52 2.24
N LEU A 10 -5.03 3.78 2.08
CA LEU A 10 -4.63 4.93 2.91
C LEU A 10 -5.84 5.55 3.63
N GLY A 11 -6.76 4.70 4.07
CA GLY A 11 -7.73 5.08 5.10
C GLY A 11 -7.02 5.41 6.43
N ARG A 12 -7.80 5.67 7.49
CA ARG A 12 -7.26 6.07 8.81
C ARG A 12 -6.13 5.17 9.31
N PHE A 13 -6.32 3.85 9.23
CA PHE A 13 -5.31 2.88 9.68
C PHE A 13 -4.10 2.84 8.76
N GLY A 14 -4.30 2.61 7.46
CA GLY A 14 -3.20 2.46 6.50
C GLY A 14 -2.30 3.70 6.40
N ALA A 15 -2.88 4.91 6.45
CA ALA A 15 -2.10 6.16 6.47
C ALA A 15 -1.22 6.28 7.73
N THR A 16 -1.76 5.92 8.90
CA THR A 16 -1.01 5.96 10.16
C THR A 16 0.09 4.89 10.16
N LEU A 17 -0.22 3.69 9.67
CA LEU A 17 0.74 2.60 9.55
C LEU A 17 1.89 2.98 8.62
N ALA A 18 1.59 3.48 7.42
CA ALA A 18 2.59 3.84 6.42
C ALA A 18 3.56 4.91 6.92
N THR A 19 3.03 5.98 7.51
CA THR A 19 3.85 7.08 8.05
C THR A 19 4.68 6.65 9.26
N SER A 20 4.10 5.88 10.18
CA SER A 20 4.82 5.36 11.35
C SER A 20 5.96 4.42 10.96
N LEU A 21 5.72 3.51 10.01
CA LEU A 21 6.77 2.61 9.50
C LEU A 21 7.91 3.37 8.83
N CYS A 22 7.60 4.43 8.08
CA CYS A 22 8.61 5.27 7.45
C CYS A 22 9.42 6.04 8.51
N GLN A 23 8.77 6.55 9.57
CA GLN A 23 9.45 7.19 10.71
C GLN A 23 10.37 6.23 11.47
N LEU A 24 10.01 4.94 11.53
CA LEU A 24 10.85 3.87 12.07
C LEU A 24 11.97 3.44 11.10
N GLY A 25 12.18 4.19 10.02
CA GLY A 25 13.26 4.00 9.06
C GLY A 25 13.05 2.88 8.05
N GLN A 26 11.83 2.34 7.90
CA GLN A 26 11.52 1.35 6.87
C GLN A 26 11.30 2.02 5.50
N GLU A 27 11.41 1.25 4.41
CA GLU A 27 11.02 1.73 3.08
C GLU A 27 9.56 1.44 2.86
N VAL A 28 8.76 2.49 2.66
CA VAL A 28 7.31 2.37 2.60
C VAL A 28 6.81 2.89 1.26
N THR A 29 6.14 2.01 0.52
CA THR A 29 5.32 2.39 -0.63
C THR A 29 3.85 2.40 -0.21
N ALA A 30 3.23 3.57 -0.25
CA ALA A 30 1.85 3.81 0.11
C ALA A 30 0.98 3.91 -1.15
N VAL A 31 -0.11 3.14 -1.23
CA VAL A 31 -0.98 3.08 -2.41
C VAL A 31 -2.44 3.29 -2.02
N ASP A 32 -3.15 4.17 -2.72
CA ASP A 32 -4.61 4.29 -2.62
C ASP A 32 -5.21 4.72 -3.97
N ALA A 33 -6.49 4.42 -4.20
CA ALA A 33 -7.19 4.87 -5.40
C ALA A 33 -7.53 6.37 -5.35
N ASN A 34 -7.69 6.92 -4.15
CA ASN A 34 -8.04 8.30 -3.90
C ASN A 34 -6.77 9.17 -3.85
N ALA A 35 -6.58 9.98 -4.90
CA ALA A 35 -5.45 10.91 -5.02
C ALA A 35 -5.30 11.85 -3.81
N ALA A 36 -6.39 12.30 -3.19
CA ALA A 36 -6.32 13.18 -2.03
C ALA A 36 -5.66 12.51 -0.83
N ARG A 37 -5.92 11.20 -0.62
CA ARG A 37 -5.28 10.43 0.47
C ARG A 37 -3.79 10.21 0.19
N VAL A 38 -3.45 9.94 -1.08
CA VAL A 38 -2.05 9.81 -1.53
C VAL A 38 -1.30 11.12 -1.31
N ASP A 39 -1.90 12.26 -1.67
CA ASP A 39 -1.28 13.58 -1.56
C ASP A 39 -0.95 13.97 -0.12
N VAL A 40 -1.81 13.59 0.83
CA VAL A 40 -1.59 13.80 2.27
C VAL A 40 -0.34 13.09 2.78
N VAL A 41 -0.06 11.87 2.29
CA VAL A 41 1.06 11.07 2.80
C VAL A 41 2.33 11.18 1.95
N LYS A 42 2.27 11.77 0.75
CA LYS A 42 3.37 11.73 -0.24
C LYS A 42 4.72 12.19 0.27
N ASN A 43 4.72 13.16 1.19
CA ASN A 43 5.94 13.73 1.78
C ASN A 43 6.34 13.05 3.10
N LEU A 44 5.58 12.06 3.55
CA LEU A 44 5.74 11.38 4.84
C LEU A 44 6.16 9.91 4.67
N VAL A 45 6.21 9.41 3.44
CA VAL A 45 6.57 8.03 3.07
C VAL A 45 7.64 8.04 1.99
N THR A 46 8.25 6.88 1.72
CA THR A 46 9.29 6.75 0.69
C THR A 46 8.72 6.91 -0.72
N HIS A 47 7.60 6.25 -0.98
CA HIS A 47 6.87 6.35 -2.24
C HIS A 47 5.38 6.41 -1.98
N ALA A 48 4.67 7.27 -2.71
CA ALA A 48 3.22 7.35 -2.67
C ALA A 48 2.69 7.26 -4.10
N LEU A 49 1.81 6.29 -4.35
CA LEU A 49 1.29 5.98 -5.68
C LEU A 49 -0.23 5.97 -5.65
N GLN A 50 -0.82 6.50 -6.72
CA GLN A 50 -2.25 6.35 -6.93
C GLN A 50 -2.50 5.12 -7.82
N ALA A 51 -3.21 4.14 -7.28
CA ALA A 51 -3.61 2.96 -8.06
C ALA A 51 -4.90 2.34 -7.51
N ASN A 52 -5.73 1.81 -8.40
CA ASN A 52 -6.92 1.06 -8.03
C ASN A 52 -6.57 -0.41 -7.82
N VAL A 53 -6.48 -0.81 -6.56
CA VAL A 53 -6.19 -2.18 -6.11
C VAL A 53 -7.32 -3.18 -6.37
N SER A 54 -8.47 -2.74 -6.89
CA SER A 54 -9.50 -3.65 -7.42
C SER A 54 -9.18 -4.13 -8.85
N ASP A 55 -8.23 -3.50 -9.55
CA ASP A 55 -7.74 -3.96 -10.88
C ASP A 55 -6.50 -4.84 -10.67
N GLU A 56 -6.62 -6.11 -11.04
CA GLU A 56 -5.54 -7.10 -10.98
C GLU A 56 -4.27 -6.60 -11.70
N ARG A 57 -4.43 -5.93 -12.85
CA ARG A 57 -3.30 -5.42 -13.63
C ARG A 57 -2.55 -4.33 -12.88
N ALA A 58 -3.26 -3.50 -12.11
CA ALA A 58 -2.63 -2.47 -11.29
C ALA A 58 -1.80 -3.12 -10.17
N ILE A 59 -2.31 -4.18 -9.52
CA ILE A 59 -1.55 -4.92 -8.51
C ILE A 59 -0.32 -5.59 -9.12
N SER A 60 -0.44 -6.22 -10.30
CA SER A 60 0.71 -6.83 -10.99
C SER A 60 1.79 -5.79 -11.34
N GLN A 61 1.40 -4.60 -11.78
CA GLN A 61 2.33 -3.52 -12.12
C GLN A 61 3.04 -2.93 -10.89
N LEU A 62 2.43 -2.98 -9.71
CA LEU A 62 3.08 -2.56 -8.46
C LEU A 62 4.22 -3.50 -8.04
N GLY A 63 4.30 -4.71 -8.62
CA GLY A 63 5.38 -5.65 -8.33
C GLY A 63 5.37 -6.12 -6.87
N VAL A 64 4.20 -6.52 -6.35
CA VAL A 64 4.00 -6.92 -4.94
C VAL A 64 5.01 -7.96 -4.42
N ARG A 65 5.55 -8.81 -5.31
CA ARG A 65 6.57 -9.81 -5.00
C ARG A 65 7.95 -9.24 -4.64
N ASN A 66 8.19 -7.97 -4.90
CA ASN A 66 9.47 -7.30 -4.63
C ASN A 66 9.53 -6.71 -3.21
N TYR A 67 8.46 -6.84 -2.43
CA TYR A 67 8.36 -6.31 -1.07
C TYR A 67 8.53 -7.43 -0.04
N ASP A 68 9.16 -7.11 1.10
CA ASP A 68 9.30 -8.06 2.23
C ASP A 68 7.98 -8.30 2.96
N CYS A 69 7.06 -7.33 2.88
CA CYS A 69 5.77 -7.36 3.54
C CYS A 69 4.76 -6.51 2.77
N VAL A 70 3.52 -7.00 2.69
CA VAL A 70 2.38 -6.25 2.15
C VAL A 70 1.31 -6.13 3.23
N ALA A 71 0.94 -4.90 3.56
CA ALA A 71 -0.15 -4.59 4.47
C ALA A 71 -1.40 -4.19 3.67
N VAL A 72 -2.41 -5.06 3.66
CA VAL A 72 -3.70 -4.79 3.00
C VAL A 72 -4.64 -4.10 3.99
N CYS A 73 -4.84 -2.79 3.80
CA CYS A 73 -5.60 -1.88 4.66
C CYS A 73 -6.89 -1.38 3.97
N ILE A 74 -7.51 -2.22 3.15
CA ILE A 74 -8.72 -1.91 2.38
C ILE A 74 -9.95 -2.36 3.18
N GLY A 75 -10.79 -1.41 3.58
CA GLY A 75 -12.00 -1.69 4.38
C GLY A 75 -13.32 -1.62 3.63
N GLU A 76 -13.43 -0.75 2.63
CA GLU A 76 -14.70 -0.46 1.93
C GLU A 76 -15.01 -1.47 0.81
N ASP A 77 -13.96 -2.08 0.23
CA ASP A 77 -14.09 -3.07 -0.85
C ASP A 77 -13.42 -4.38 -0.44
N ILE A 78 -14.25 -5.32 0.05
CA ILE A 78 -13.78 -6.65 0.45
C ILE A 78 -13.25 -7.47 -0.72
N ARG A 79 -13.77 -7.24 -1.94
CA ARG A 79 -13.30 -7.97 -3.13
C ARG A 79 -11.88 -7.55 -3.47
N ALA A 80 -11.60 -6.25 -3.44
CA ALA A 80 -10.25 -5.71 -3.62
C ALA A 80 -9.28 -6.25 -2.56
N SER A 81 -9.72 -6.33 -1.30
CA SER A 81 -8.92 -6.88 -0.20
C SER A 81 -8.54 -8.35 -0.44
N VAL A 82 -9.52 -9.19 -0.81
CA VAL A 82 -9.28 -10.61 -1.11
C VAL A 82 -8.38 -10.77 -2.34
N LEU A 83 -8.63 -10.03 -3.41
CA LEU A 83 -7.81 -10.07 -4.62
C LEU A 83 -6.35 -9.70 -4.31
N ALA A 84 -6.12 -8.60 -3.59
CA ALA A 84 -4.78 -8.18 -3.20
C ALA A 84 -4.04 -9.27 -2.42
N VAL A 85 -4.71 -9.95 -1.48
CA VAL A 85 -4.09 -11.05 -0.71
C VAL A 85 -3.76 -12.26 -1.60
N VAL A 86 -4.65 -12.63 -2.53
CA VAL A 86 -4.40 -13.72 -3.49
C VAL A 86 -3.16 -13.40 -4.34
N MET A 87 -3.09 -12.19 -4.88
CA MET A 87 -1.96 -11.74 -5.70
C MET A 87 -0.63 -11.64 -4.93
N CYS A 88 -0.68 -11.47 -3.61
CA CYS A 88 0.53 -11.49 -2.78
C CYS A 88 1.01 -12.92 -2.47
N LYS A 89 0.11 -13.91 -2.53
CA LYS A 89 0.41 -15.31 -2.22
C LYS A 89 0.97 -16.05 -3.43
N GLU A 90 0.50 -15.72 -4.62
CA GLU A 90 1.01 -16.30 -5.88
C GLU A 90 2.34 -15.71 -6.30
#